data_AF-A0A7L0QDN9-F1
#
_entry.id   AF-A0A7L0QDN9-F1
#
_cell.length_a   1.000
_cell.length_b   1.000
_cell.length_c   1.000
_cell.angle_alpha   90.00
_cell.angle_beta   90.00
_cell.angle_gamma   90.00
#
_symmetry.space_group_name_H-M   'P 1'
#
loop_
_entity.id
_entity.type
_entity.pdbx_description
1 polymer ?
#
loop_
_entity_poly.entity_id
_entity_poly.type
_entity_poly.pdbx_seq_one_letter_code
_entity_poly.pdbx_strand_id
1 'polypeptide(L)'
;FPAAALEPLQSAYERALEQYADAQWAESAQGLEASLRLHRLLRDSEAHCHRRCAGEPPPAGEGPAGEREWERELRLFGRLLLRAGCLRACKRELPVFQLRYPPAQTLRDFQRRQPYQYLHYALFKSNKIEKAVSAAHTFLQKNPKHEMTLRYLNYYRTMLDVDEYLVDLEAQPYEPIFVRAVKLYNSGDFRSSAADMEQALAEYYKAYEDCLAGCEGAYELQEFKDFYPAIADHFVSVLQCKVDCETELTPNVGGYFVEKFVATMYHYLQFAYYKLNDVQDAVRSVSSYMLFDPGDTVMQQNLVYYRFHRERWRLSEEDFEPRPEAVRYHNQTAAQKKMLEFARQYLQDDDDEMEVDGGEGLEVLDLPSDGEFEGEGDYEEGFFSEWWQEPKTKGDKDDQ
;
A
#
# COMPACT_ATOMS: atom_id res chain seq x y z
N PHE A 1 1.17 -7.80 24.61
CA PHE A 1 0.25 -6.66 24.80
C PHE A 1 -0.40 -6.76 26.18
N PRO A 2 -0.45 -5.70 27.00
CA PRO A 2 -1.01 -5.77 28.36
C PRO A 2 -2.51 -6.06 28.34
N ALA A 3 -2.97 -7.04 29.14
CA ALA A 3 -4.39 -7.42 29.17
C ALA A 3 -5.32 -6.27 29.58
N ALA A 4 -4.87 -5.40 30.49
CA ALA A 4 -5.62 -4.22 30.93
C ALA A 4 -5.80 -3.13 29.86
N ALA A 5 -5.04 -3.20 28.76
CA ALA A 5 -5.12 -2.26 27.65
C ALA A 5 -5.97 -2.79 26.48
N LEU A 6 -6.54 -4.00 26.61
CA LEU A 6 -7.39 -4.61 25.59
C LEU A 6 -8.82 -4.07 25.67
N GLU A 7 -9.27 -3.46 24.60
CA GLU A 7 -10.65 -3.02 24.38
C GLU A 7 -10.94 -3.05 22.86
N PRO A 8 -12.21 -3.08 22.41
CA PRO A 8 -12.53 -3.03 20.99
C PRO A 8 -11.94 -1.79 20.32
N LEU A 9 -11.25 -1.98 19.18
CA LEU A 9 -10.57 -0.90 18.45
C LEU A 9 -11.51 0.27 18.14
N GLN A 10 -12.73 -0.04 17.67
CA GLN A 10 -13.72 0.99 17.32
C GLN A 10 -14.09 1.85 18.52
N SER A 11 -14.41 1.22 19.66
CA SER A 11 -14.79 1.94 20.87
C SER A 11 -13.66 2.81 21.42
N ALA A 12 -12.41 2.34 21.35
CA ALA A 12 -11.25 3.14 21.74
C ALA A 12 -11.09 4.37 20.83
N TYR A 13 -11.28 4.18 19.53
CA TYR A 13 -11.11 5.25 18.54
C TYR A 13 -12.22 6.30 18.63
N GLU A 14 -13.50 5.88 18.66
CA GLU A 14 -14.65 6.79 18.82
C GLU A 14 -14.53 7.63 20.09
N ARG A 15 -14.24 7.00 21.22
CA ARG A 15 -14.05 7.70 22.49
C ARG A 15 -12.91 8.74 22.42
N ALA A 16 -11.83 8.44 21.71
CA ALA A 16 -10.73 9.38 21.55
C ALA A 16 -11.09 10.58 20.65
N LEU A 17 -11.98 10.37 19.67
CA LEU A 17 -12.52 11.43 18.81
C LEU A 17 -13.58 12.28 19.53
N GLU A 18 -14.41 11.70 20.39
CA GLU A 18 -15.32 12.45 21.25
C GLU A 18 -14.54 13.38 22.18
N GLN A 19 -13.50 12.85 22.84
CA GLN A 19 -12.58 13.65 23.66
C GLN A 19 -11.88 14.76 22.85
N TYR A 20 -11.57 14.51 21.58
CA TYR A 20 -11.02 15.51 20.68
C TYR A 20 -12.03 16.65 20.42
N ALA A 21 -13.28 16.29 20.14
CA ALA A 21 -14.36 17.26 19.90
C ALA A 21 -14.65 18.11 21.15
N ASP A 22 -14.55 17.50 22.34
CA ASP A 22 -14.71 18.17 23.64
C ASP A 22 -13.46 18.94 24.10
N ALA A 23 -12.43 19.06 23.25
CA ALA A 23 -11.17 19.73 23.54
C ALA A 23 -10.39 19.16 24.76
N GLN A 24 -10.62 17.89 25.10
CA GLN A 24 -9.86 17.12 26.09
C GLN A 24 -8.59 16.57 25.45
N TRP A 25 -7.65 17.47 25.13
CA TRP A 25 -6.50 17.16 24.27
C TRP A 25 -5.58 16.06 24.81
N ALA A 26 -5.36 16.03 26.13
CA ALA A 26 -4.42 15.08 26.73
C ALA A 26 -5.00 13.66 26.75
N GLU A 27 -6.29 13.53 27.05
CA GLU A 27 -7.06 12.30 27.07
C GLU A 27 -7.25 11.77 25.65
N SER A 28 -7.64 12.64 24.71
CA SER A 28 -7.77 12.31 23.29
C SER A 28 -6.46 11.77 22.71
N ALA A 29 -5.33 12.43 22.98
CA ALA A 29 -4.02 11.95 22.54
C ALA A 29 -3.69 10.55 23.10
N GLN A 30 -3.99 10.28 24.37
CA GLN A 30 -3.80 8.96 24.98
C GLN A 30 -4.71 7.91 24.35
N GLY A 31 -5.98 8.24 24.10
CA GLY A 31 -6.94 7.36 23.44
C GLY A 31 -6.53 7.02 22.00
N LEU A 32 -6.06 8.00 21.24
CA LEU A 32 -5.55 7.81 19.87
C LEU A 32 -4.27 6.96 19.86
N GLU A 33 -3.33 7.19 20.78
CA GLU A 33 -2.14 6.33 20.92
C GLU A 33 -2.53 4.88 21.28
N ALA A 34 -3.55 4.70 22.13
CA ALA A 34 -4.05 3.38 22.51
C ALA A 34 -4.74 2.66 21.33
N SER A 35 -5.58 3.36 20.57
CA SER A 35 -6.25 2.79 19.39
C SER A 35 -5.24 2.40 18.30
N LEU A 36 -4.19 3.20 18.07
CA LEU A 36 -3.08 2.85 17.16
C LEU A 36 -2.36 1.56 17.60
N ARG A 37 -2.14 1.36 18.91
CA ARG A 37 -1.54 0.12 19.42
C ARG A 37 -2.47 -1.08 19.25
N LEU A 38 -3.78 -0.91 19.45
CA LEU A 38 -4.79 -1.96 19.22
C LEU A 38 -4.86 -2.36 17.75
N HIS A 39 -4.81 -1.38 16.84
CA HIS A 39 -4.78 -1.64 15.40
C HIS A 39 -3.53 -2.43 14.98
N ARG A 40 -2.34 -2.05 15.46
CA ARG A 40 -1.11 -2.83 15.22
C ARG A 40 -1.21 -4.26 15.76
N LEU A 41 -1.75 -4.43 16.98
CA LEU A 41 -1.97 -5.75 17.56
C LEU A 41 -2.89 -6.60 16.68
N LEU A 42 -3.99 -6.03 16.19
CA LEU A 42 -4.93 -6.74 15.30
C LEU A 42 -4.22 -7.18 14.03
N ARG A 43 -3.60 -6.23 13.31
CA ARG A 43 -2.89 -6.49 12.05
C ARG A 43 -1.80 -7.56 12.22
N ASP A 44 -0.96 -7.42 13.24
CA ASP A 44 0.16 -8.35 13.47
C ASP A 44 -0.36 -9.76 13.86
N SER A 45 -1.49 -9.83 14.58
CA SER A 45 -2.16 -11.10 14.92
C SER A 45 -2.79 -11.77 13.71
N GLU A 46 -3.34 -11.00 12.78
CA GLU A 46 -3.85 -11.52 11.51
C GLU A 46 -2.70 -12.09 10.67
N ALA A 47 -1.66 -11.29 10.43
CA ALA A 47 -0.47 -11.73 9.70
C ALA A 47 0.13 -13.01 10.31
N HIS A 48 0.20 -13.10 11.65
CA HIS A 48 0.65 -14.31 12.35
C HIS A 48 -0.20 -15.54 12.00
N CYS A 49 -1.54 -15.45 12.10
CA CYS A 49 -2.41 -16.58 11.81
C CYS A 49 -2.42 -16.96 10.34
N HIS A 50 -2.41 -15.99 9.42
CA HIS A 50 -2.35 -16.27 7.99
C HIS A 50 -1.04 -16.93 7.58
N ARG A 51 0.11 -16.50 8.12
CA ARG A 51 1.39 -17.18 7.90
C ARG A 51 1.42 -18.60 8.46
N ARG A 52 0.91 -18.81 9.68
CA ARG A 52 0.84 -20.16 10.30
C ARG A 52 -0.07 -21.11 9.50
N CYS A 53 -1.11 -20.57 8.87
CA CYS A 53 -2.09 -21.32 8.10
C CYS A 53 -1.87 -21.26 6.58
N ALA A 54 -0.76 -20.67 6.13
CA ALA A 54 -0.34 -20.75 4.74
C ALA A 54 0.01 -22.22 4.46
N GLY A 55 -0.89 -22.91 3.75
CA GLY A 55 -0.62 -24.28 3.29
C GLY A 55 0.48 -24.29 2.25
N GLU A 56 1.17 -25.43 2.11
CA GLU A 56 2.04 -25.63 0.95
C GLU A 56 1.21 -25.49 -0.33
N PRO A 57 1.73 -24.80 -1.36
CA PRO A 57 1.09 -24.81 -2.67
C PRO A 57 0.98 -26.29 -3.09
N PRO A 58 -0.19 -26.72 -3.61
CA PRO A 58 -0.28 -28.05 -4.17
C PRO A 58 0.81 -28.20 -5.24
N PRO A 59 1.37 -29.40 -5.45
CA PRO A 59 2.27 -29.63 -6.56
C PRO A 59 1.60 -29.12 -7.84
N ALA A 60 2.38 -28.44 -8.68
CA ALA A 60 1.95 -27.98 -10.00
C ALA A 60 1.62 -29.20 -10.86
N GLY A 61 0.41 -29.70 -10.71
CA GLY A 61 -0.11 -30.87 -11.38
C GLY A 61 -1.58 -30.62 -11.64
N GLU A 62 -1.96 -30.72 -12.91
CA GLU A 62 -3.34 -30.90 -13.29
C GLU A 62 -3.94 -32.01 -12.40
N GLY A 63 -5.15 -31.79 -11.88
CA GLY A 63 -5.88 -32.85 -11.19
C GLY A 63 -5.85 -34.14 -12.02
N PRO A 64 -5.98 -35.32 -11.39
CA PRO A 64 -5.87 -36.59 -12.09
C PRO A 64 -6.63 -36.55 -13.43
N ALA A 65 -5.95 -36.90 -14.52
CA ALA A 65 -6.52 -36.82 -15.86
C ALA A 65 -7.87 -37.57 -15.90
N GLY A 66 -8.94 -36.88 -16.29
CA GLY A 66 -10.31 -37.39 -16.25
C GLY A 66 -11.15 -36.98 -15.02
N GLU A 67 -10.62 -36.14 -14.13
CA GLU A 67 -11.38 -35.59 -12.98
C GLU A 67 -12.56 -34.74 -13.46
N ARG A 68 -13.76 -35.07 -12.96
CA ARG A 68 -15.02 -34.38 -13.26
C ARG A 68 -15.05 -33.00 -12.60
N GLU A 69 -15.85 -32.08 -13.13
CA GLU A 69 -15.93 -30.70 -12.61
C GLU A 69 -16.31 -30.64 -11.12
N TRP A 70 -17.31 -31.40 -10.69
CA TRP A 70 -17.73 -31.46 -9.28
C TRP A 70 -16.63 -31.99 -8.34
N GLU A 71 -15.73 -32.86 -8.81
CA GLU A 71 -14.59 -33.36 -8.02
C GLU A 71 -13.55 -32.26 -7.79
N ARG A 72 -13.28 -31.46 -8.84
CA ARG A 72 -12.39 -30.30 -8.76
C ARG A 72 -12.94 -29.24 -7.81
N GLU A 73 -14.24 -28.99 -7.87
CA GLU A 73 -14.95 -28.04 -7.02
C GLU A 73 -14.91 -28.46 -5.55
N LEU A 74 -15.25 -29.72 -5.24
CA LEU A 74 -15.14 -30.26 -3.88
C LEU A 74 -13.71 -30.20 -3.34
N ARG A 75 -12.70 -30.44 -4.19
CA ARG A 75 -11.29 -30.31 -3.81
C ARG A 75 -10.91 -28.85 -3.50
N LEU A 76 -11.43 -27.89 -4.26
CA LEU A 76 -11.23 -26.47 -4.01
C LEU A 76 -11.85 -26.06 -2.66
N PHE A 77 -13.13 -26.37 -2.45
CA PHE A 77 -13.81 -26.06 -1.20
C PHE A 77 -13.22 -26.81 0.00
N GLY A 78 -12.78 -28.06 -0.19
CA GLY A 78 -12.06 -28.81 0.85
C GLY A 78 -10.80 -28.09 1.33
N ARG A 79 -10.00 -27.52 0.42
CA ARG A 79 -8.82 -26.72 0.78
C ARG A 79 -9.20 -25.42 1.49
N LEU A 80 -10.26 -24.76 1.04
CA LEU A 80 -10.80 -23.57 1.70
C LEU A 80 -11.22 -23.88 3.14
N LEU A 81 -11.96 -24.97 3.36
CA LEU A 81 -12.42 -25.40 4.69
C LEU A 81 -11.25 -25.74 5.62
N LEU A 82 -10.20 -26.41 5.11
CA LEU A 82 -8.99 -26.70 5.89
C LEU A 82 -8.29 -25.41 6.36
N ARG A 83 -8.09 -24.45 5.44
CA ARG A 83 -7.49 -23.15 5.78
C ARG A 83 -8.36 -22.37 6.77
N ALA A 84 -9.67 -22.33 6.54
CA ALA A 84 -10.62 -21.68 7.45
C ALA A 84 -10.61 -22.32 8.85
N GLY A 85 -10.53 -23.65 8.94
CA GLY A 85 -10.39 -24.37 10.21
C GLY A 85 -9.12 -23.99 10.96
N CYS A 86 -7.98 -23.92 10.26
CA CYS A 86 -6.71 -23.48 10.83
C CYS A 86 -6.79 -22.03 11.35
N LEU A 87 -7.31 -21.11 10.53
CA LEU A 87 -7.44 -19.70 10.91
C LEU A 87 -8.34 -19.54 12.14
N ARG A 88 -9.47 -20.25 12.21
CA ARG A 88 -10.36 -20.24 13.39
C ARG A 88 -9.65 -20.74 14.64
N ALA A 89 -8.88 -21.82 14.53
CA ALA A 89 -8.12 -22.36 15.65
C ALA A 89 -7.06 -21.36 16.15
N CYS A 90 -6.30 -20.76 15.23
CA CYS A 90 -5.29 -19.75 15.56
C CYS A 90 -5.92 -18.49 16.18
N LYS A 91 -6.96 -17.93 15.56
CA LYS A 91 -7.63 -16.71 16.06
C LYS A 91 -8.24 -16.94 17.46
N ARG A 92 -8.70 -18.15 17.78
CA ARG A 92 -9.21 -18.48 19.13
C ARG A 92 -8.15 -18.37 20.23
N GLU A 93 -6.87 -18.57 19.92
CA GLU A 93 -5.76 -18.51 20.88
C GLU A 93 -5.34 -17.07 21.20
N LEU A 94 -5.80 -16.08 20.42
CA LEU A 94 -5.33 -14.70 20.50
C LEU A 94 -6.42 -13.77 21.08
N PRO A 95 -6.15 -13.04 22.18
CA PRO A 95 -7.15 -12.20 22.84
C PRO A 95 -7.79 -11.11 21.96
N VAL A 96 -7.05 -10.59 20.96
CA VAL A 96 -7.53 -9.51 20.09
C VAL A 96 -8.76 -9.93 19.27
N PHE A 97 -8.89 -11.22 18.93
CA PHE A 97 -10.04 -11.74 18.18
C PHE A 97 -11.22 -12.16 19.08
N GLN A 98 -11.08 -12.03 20.40
CA GLN A 98 -12.22 -12.19 21.33
C GLN A 98 -13.00 -10.88 21.50
N LEU A 99 -12.46 -9.77 20.98
CA LEU A 99 -13.09 -8.46 20.96
C LEU A 99 -13.95 -8.29 19.71
N ARG A 100 -14.86 -7.32 19.72
CA ARG A 100 -15.63 -6.96 18.53
C ARG A 100 -14.69 -6.50 17.42
N TYR A 101 -14.80 -7.12 16.26
CA TYR A 101 -14.01 -6.76 15.09
C TYR A 101 -14.37 -5.34 14.60
N PRO A 102 -13.37 -4.51 14.23
CA PRO A 102 -13.63 -3.14 13.78
C PRO A 102 -14.39 -3.10 12.44
N PRO A 103 -15.28 -2.11 12.25
CA PRO A 103 -15.89 -1.84 10.94
C PRO A 103 -14.85 -1.59 9.85
N ALA A 104 -15.22 -1.86 8.59
CA ALA A 104 -14.35 -1.63 7.43
C ALA A 104 -13.89 -0.16 7.32
N GLN A 105 -14.77 0.80 7.64
CA GLN A 105 -14.43 2.22 7.61
C GLN A 105 -13.31 2.56 8.61
N THR A 106 -13.35 1.99 9.80
CA THR A 106 -12.31 2.16 10.82
C THR A 106 -10.97 1.65 10.31
N LEU A 107 -10.94 0.47 9.70
CA LEU A 107 -9.70 -0.05 9.12
C LEU A 107 -9.16 0.86 8.01
N ARG A 108 -10.04 1.39 7.15
CA ARG A 108 -9.66 2.37 6.11
C ARG A 108 -9.08 3.67 6.70
N ASP A 109 -9.67 4.18 7.77
CA ASP A 109 -9.15 5.36 8.47
C ASP A 109 -7.72 5.13 8.97
N PHE A 110 -7.45 3.97 9.56
CA PHE A 110 -6.11 3.63 10.05
C PHE A 110 -5.12 3.37 8.92
N GLN A 111 -5.54 2.73 7.83
CA GLN A 111 -4.72 2.56 6.61
C GLN A 111 -4.32 3.92 6.01
N ARG A 112 -5.25 4.88 5.98
CA ARG A 112 -5.01 6.27 5.56
C ARG A 112 -4.28 7.12 6.61
N ARG A 113 -3.91 6.52 7.75
CA ARG A 113 -3.26 7.17 8.89
C ARG A 113 -4.07 8.32 9.49
N GLN A 114 -5.39 8.32 9.30
CA GLN A 114 -6.31 9.35 9.80
C GLN A 114 -6.18 9.62 11.31
N PRO A 115 -5.96 8.64 12.21
CA PRO A 115 -5.75 8.91 13.63
C PRO A 115 -4.58 9.87 13.90
N TYR A 116 -3.55 9.88 13.03
CA TYR A 116 -2.41 10.78 13.16
C TYR A 116 -2.76 12.25 12.87
N GLN A 117 -3.76 12.50 12.03
CA GLN A 117 -4.29 13.85 11.79
C GLN A 117 -4.83 14.46 13.10
N TYR A 118 -5.64 13.70 13.83
CA TYR A 118 -6.16 14.15 15.12
C TYR A 118 -5.06 14.19 16.19
N LEU A 119 -4.21 13.17 16.21
CA LEU A 119 -3.17 13.00 17.23
C LEU A 119 -2.17 14.16 17.21
N HIS A 120 -1.72 14.61 16.03
CA HIS A 120 -0.75 15.71 15.98
C HIS A 120 -1.31 17.00 16.58
N TYR A 121 -2.58 17.31 16.30
CA TYR A 121 -3.20 18.51 16.84
C TYR A 121 -3.43 18.40 18.36
N ALA A 122 -3.93 17.27 18.84
CA ALA A 122 -4.12 17.02 20.27
C ALA A 122 -2.80 17.09 21.06
N LEU A 123 -1.71 16.53 20.50
CA LEU A 123 -0.37 16.62 21.08
C LEU A 123 0.16 18.06 21.11
N PHE A 124 -0.05 18.82 20.03
CA PHE A 124 0.32 20.22 19.97
C PHE A 124 -0.41 21.04 21.05
N LYS A 125 -1.73 20.89 21.17
CA LYS A 125 -2.54 21.56 22.20
C LYS A 125 -2.18 21.14 23.62
N SER A 126 -1.58 19.95 23.79
CA SER A 126 -1.04 19.44 25.05
C SER A 126 0.43 19.83 25.31
N ASN A 127 0.98 20.77 24.53
CA ASN A 127 2.37 21.23 24.62
C ASN A 127 3.43 20.12 24.41
N LYS A 128 3.10 19.08 23.63
CA LYS A 128 4.01 17.99 23.24
C LYS A 128 4.41 18.15 21.77
N ILE A 129 5.07 19.26 21.46
CA ILE A 129 5.29 19.70 20.07
C ILE A 129 6.16 18.70 19.28
N GLU A 130 7.21 18.15 19.90
CA GLU A 130 8.07 17.12 19.29
C GLU A 130 7.27 15.93 18.75
N LYS A 131 6.39 15.37 19.59
CA LYS A 131 5.51 14.26 19.18
C LYS A 131 4.48 14.69 18.15
N ALA A 132 4.01 15.93 18.22
CA ALA A 132 3.09 16.48 17.22
C ALA A 132 3.75 16.54 15.84
N VAL A 133 5.03 16.91 15.75
CA VAL A 133 5.79 16.89 14.50
C VAL A 133 5.84 15.47 13.92
N SER A 134 6.21 14.48 14.72
CA SER A 134 6.27 13.08 14.24
C SER A 134 4.89 12.56 13.81
N ALA A 135 3.83 12.87 14.55
CA ALA A 135 2.47 12.48 14.17
C ALA A 135 2.00 13.16 12.88
N ALA A 136 2.27 14.47 12.71
CA ALA A 136 1.94 15.20 11.48
C ALA A 136 2.71 14.64 10.28
N HIS A 137 4.01 14.37 10.46
CA HIS A 137 4.85 13.76 9.44
C HIS A 137 4.34 12.36 9.05
N THR A 138 4.00 11.53 10.04
CA THR A 138 3.42 10.19 9.84
C THR A 138 2.14 10.24 9.00
N PHE A 139 1.25 11.19 9.26
CA PHE A 139 0.04 11.39 8.45
C PHE A 139 0.36 11.78 7.00
N LEU A 140 1.31 12.71 6.82
CA LEU A 140 1.72 13.20 5.49
C LEU A 140 2.38 12.13 4.62
N GLN A 141 2.95 11.07 5.20
CA GLN A 141 3.48 9.96 4.40
C GLN A 141 2.41 9.29 3.53
N LYS A 142 1.17 9.20 4.02
CA LYS A 142 0.02 8.69 3.24
C LYS A 142 -0.78 9.80 2.54
N ASN A 143 -0.65 11.03 3.01
CA ASN A 143 -1.43 12.17 2.54
C ASN A 143 -0.51 13.36 2.16
N PRO A 144 0.41 13.21 1.19
CA PRO A 144 1.46 14.21 0.93
C PRO A 144 0.93 15.58 0.53
N LYS A 145 -0.27 15.63 -0.07
CA LYS A 145 -0.90 16.85 -0.57
C LYS A 145 -1.88 17.48 0.43
N HIS A 146 -1.97 16.98 1.67
CA HIS A 146 -2.91 17.52 2.65
C HIS A 146 -2.48 18.90 3.17
N GLU A 147 -3.08 19.95 2.60
CA GLU A 147 -2.68 21.36 2.81
C GLU A 147 -2.65 21.77 4.28
N MET A 148 -3.67 21.41 5.05
CA MET A 148 -3.78 21.85 6.43
C MET A 148 -2.67 21.29 7.31
N THR A 149 -2.31 20.01 7.14
CA THR A 149 -1.21 19.42 7.92
C THR A 149 0.15 19.97 7.48
N LEU A 150 0.34 20.28 6.20
CA LEU A 150 1.54 20.98 5.72
C LEU A 150 1.68 22.37 6.36
N ARG A 151 0.57 23.13 6.50
CA ARG A 151 0.56 24.41 7.20
C ARG A 151 0.94 24.26 8.68
N TYR A 152 0.41 23.25 9.37
CA TYR A 152 0.80 22.96 10.76
C TYR A 152 2.26 22.58 10.89
N LEU A 153 2.78 21.74 9.98
CA LEU A 153 4.19 21.36 9.98
C LEU A 153 5.09 22.59 9.80
N ASN A 154 4.75 23.49 8.86
CA ASN A 154 5.45 24.78 8.67
C ASN A 154 5.39 25.66 9.92
N TYR A 155 4.24 25.69 10.60
CA TYR A 155 4.12 26.39 11.87
C TYR A 155 5.03 25.77 12.96
N TYR A 156 5.11 24.45 13.05
CA TYR A 156 6.02 23.78 13.98
C TYR A 156 7.49 24.13 13.74
N ARG A 157 7.91 24.32 12.47
CA ARG A 157 9.26 24.79 12.10
C ARG A 157 9.64 26.13 12.73
N THR A 158 8.66 26.98 13.04
CA THR A 158 8.92 28.29 13.65
C THR A 158 9.19 28.19 15.16
N MET A 159 8.85 27.07 15.79
CA MET A 159 8.93 26.88 17.24
C MET A 159 10.12 26.02 17.67
N LEU A 160 10.54 25.05 16.85
CA LEU A 160 11.66 24.16 17.13
C LEU A 160 12.29 23.65 15.84
N ASP A 161 13.52 23.13 15.95
CA ASP A 161 14.18 22.45 14.83
C ASP A 161 13.50 21.11 14.56
N VAL A 162 12.60 21.09 13.58
CA VAL A 162 11.72 19.94 13.33
C VAL A 162 12.44 18.75 12.73
N ASP A 163 13.60 18.95 12.11
CA ASP A 163 14.24 17.92 11.27
C ASP A 163 14.65 16.69 12.10
N GLU A 164 14.96 16.89 13.39
CA GLU A 164 15.23 15.81 14.35
C GLU A 164 13.97 14.97 14.68
N TYR A 165 12.78 15.52 14.49
CA TYR A 165 11.50 14.93 14.90
C TYR A 165 10.61 14.48 13.72
N LEU A 166 11.08 14.64 12.47
CA LEU A 166 10.44 14.11 11.25
C LEU A 166 10.60 12.58 11.16
N VAL A 167 9.97 11.89 12.10
CA VAL A 167 9.98 10.44 12.21
C VAL A 167 8.61 9.90 11.79
N ASP A 168 8.59 9.00 10.84
CA ASP A 168 7.40 8.22 10.52
C ASP A 168 7.21 7.10 11.57
N LEU A 169 6.15 7.21 12.35
CA LEU A 169 5.78 6.28 13.42
C LEU A 169 5.14 4.98 12.91
N GLU A 170 4.83 4.90 11.62
CA GLU A 170 4.33 3.70 10.92
C GLU A 170 5.28 3.24 9.81
N ALA A 171 6.53 3.71 9.83
CA ALA A 171 7.53 3.37 8.83
C ALA A 171 7.68 1.85 8.71
N GLN A 172 7.63 1.35 7.47
CA GLN A 172 7.88 -0.07 7.21
C GLN A 172 9.39 -0.37 7.29
N PRO A 173 9.81 -1.60 7.64
CA PRO A 173 11.23 -1.92 7.83
C PRO A 173 12.13 -1.62 6.63
N TYR A 174 11.61 -1.74 5.40
CA TYR A 174 12.37 -1.50 4.17
C TYR A 174 12.55 -0.01 3.85
N GLU A 175 11.66 0.88 4.30
CA GLU A 175 11.65 2.30 3.92
C GLU A 175 12.92 3.06 4.36
N PRO A 176 13.32 3.03 5.65
CA PRO A 176 14.54 3.74 6.06
C PRO A 176 15.80 3.12 5.45
N ILE A 177 15.79 1.81 5.17
CA ILE A 177 16.89 1.11 4.52
C ILE A 177 16.99 1.56 3.06
N PHE A 178 15.88 1.62 2.33
CA PHE A 178 15.81 2.12 0.96
C PHE A 178 16.32 3.55 0.86
N VAL A 179 15.84 4.46 1.72
CA VAL A 179 16.29 5.86 1.73
C VAL A 179 17.79 5.95 2.00
N ARG A 180 18.33 5.13 2.91
CA ARG A 180 19.77 5.06 3.18
C ARG A 180 20.55 4.53 1.98
N ALA A 181 20.06 3.49 1.31
CA ALA A 181 20.67 2.91 0.12
C ALA A 181 20.78 3.93 -1.02
N VAL A 182 19.74 4.75 -1.22
CA VAL A 182 19.72 5.84 -2.22
C VAL A 182 20.72 6.95 -1.85
N LYS A 183 20.81 7.33 -0.57
CA LYS A 183 21.82 8.31 -0.11
C LYS A 183 23.25 7.81 -0.36
N LEU A 184 23.52 6.54 -0.04
CA LEU A 184 24.82 5.91 -0.27
C LEU A 184 25.16 5.85 -1.76
N TYR A 185 24.18 5.50 -2.61
CA TYR A 185 24.30 5.51 -4.07
C TYR A 185 24.75 6.90 -4.56
N ASN A 186 24.06 7.96 -4.13
CA ASN A 186 24.36 9.33 -4.53
C ASN A 186 25.72 9.82 -4.02
N SER A 187 26.22 9.28 -2.90
CA SER A 187 27.56 9.57 -2.38
C SER A 187 28.69 8.76 -3.03
N GLY A 188 28.36 7.78 -3.87
CA GLY A 188 29.31 6.92 -4.56
C GLY A 188 29.76 5.67 -3.79
N ASP A 189 29.22 5.43 -2.59
CA ASP A 189 29.43 4.16 -1.87
C ASP A 189 28.50 3.08 -2.41
N PHE A 190 28.84 2.57 -3.59
CA PHE A 190 28.06 1.55 -4.29
C PHE A 190 28.01 0.21 -3.54
N ARG A 191 29.04 -0.13 -2.75
CA ARG A 191 29.08 -1.38 -2.00
C ARG A 191 28.05 -1.39 -0.88
N SER A 192 28.03 -0.34 -0.06
CA SER A 192 27.06 -0.22 1.02
C SER A 192 25.65 0.02 0.47
N SER A 193 25.53 0.78 -0.62
CA SER A 193 24.27 0.99 -1.32
C SER A 193 23.66 -0.32 -1.82
N ALA A 194 24.44 -1.17 -2.50
CA ALA A 194 23.98 -2.47 -2.98
C ALA A 194 23.52 -3.35 -1.80
N ALA A 195 24.31 -3.44 -0.72
CA ALA A 195 23.97 -4.23 0.45
C ALA A 195 22.64 -3.77 1.11
N ASP A 196 22.46 -2.46 1.28
CA ASP A 196 21.21 -1.92 1.82
C ASP A 196 20.03 -2.12 0.86
N MET A 197 20.25 -2.01 -0.46
CA MET A 197 19.20 -2.18 -1.45
C MET A 197 18.71 -3.64 -1.53
N GLU A 198 19.63 -4.61 -1.45
CA GLU A 198 19.29 -6.04 -1.33
C GLU A 198 18.47 -6.31 -0.06
N GLN A 199 18.87 -5.69 1.06
CA GLN A 199 18.13 -5.81 2.32
C GLN A 199 16.74 -5.17 2.23
N ALA A 200 16.63 -3.98 1.64
CA ALA A 200 15.36 -3.29 1.46
C ALA A 200 14.40 -4.11 0.59
N LEU A 201 14.89 -4.71 -0.50
CA LEU A 201 14.11 -5.57 -1.38
C LEU A 201 13.60 -6.82 -0.64
N ALA A 202 14.45 -7.47 0.16
CA ALA A 202 14.06 -8.63 0.95
C ALA A 202 13.01 -8.30 2.03
N GLU A 203 13.16 -7.16 2.71
CA GLU A 203 12.18 -6.69 3.71
C GLU A 203 10.87 -6.22 3.05
N TYR A 204 10.92 -5.63 1.85
CA TYR A 204 9.73 -5.27 1.08
C TYR A 204 8.90 -6.51 0.73
N TYR A 205 9.53 -7.59 0.25
CA TYR A 205 8.81 -8.83 -0.06
C TYR A 205 8.13 -9.44 1.17
N LYS A 206 8.74 -9.35 2.35
CA LYS A 206 8.10 -9.77 3.61
C LYS A 206 6.89 -8.90 3.94
N ALA A 207 7.03 -7.58 3.83
CA ALA A 207 5.94 -6.64 4.07
C ALA A 207 4.77 -6.86 3.08
N TYR A 208 5.08 -7.19 1.82
CA TYR A 208 4.09 -7.54 0.81
C TYR A 208 3.31 -8.81 1.18
N GLU A 209 3.99 -9.88 1.58
CA GLU A 209 3.32 -11.11 2.06
C GLU A 209 2.45 -10.86 3.30
N ASP A 210 2.92 -10.03 4.24
CA ASP A 210 2.14 -9.62 5.42
C ASP A 210 0.90 -8.79 5.02
N CYS A 211 1.00 -7.93 4.00
CA CYS A 211 -0.15 -7.21 3.45
C CYS A 211 -1.18 -8.16 2.81
N LEU A 212 -0.72 -9.10 1.98
CA LEU A 212 -1.59 -10.11 1.36
C LEU A 212 -2.35 -10.95 2.39
N ALA A 213 -1.68 -11.28 3.49
CA ALA A 213 -2.25 -11.96 4.63
C ALA A 213 -3.33 -11.12 5.33
N GLY A 214 -3.09 -9.82 5.52
CA GLY A 214 -4.04 -8.88 6.13
C GLY A 214 -5.34 -8.67 5.33
N CYS A 215 -5.32 -8.89 4.01
CA CYS A 215 -6.50 -8.76 3.17
C CYS A 215 -7.57 -9.84 3.38
N GLU A 216 -7.23 -10.94 4.06
CA GLU A 216 -8.14 -12.06 4.35
C GLU A 216 -8.82 -11.92 5.73
N GLY A 217 -8.89 -10.69 6.24
CA GLY A 217 -9.53 -10.32 7.51
C GLY A 217 -11.05 -10.55 7.55
N ALA A 218 -11.70 -10.20 8.66
CA ALA A 218 -13.14 -10.40 8.79
C ALA A 218 -13.93 -9.48 7.85
N TYR A 219 -14.99 -10.02 7.25
CA TYR A 219 -15.88 -9.35 6.31
C TYR A 219 -17.32 -9.40 6.80
N GLU A 220 -18.04 -8.28 6.68
CA GLU A 220 -19.46 -8.19 6.99
C GLU A 220 -20.26 -8.39 5.70
N LEU A 221 -21.08 -9.44 5.66
CA LEU A 221 -22.03 -9.66 4.57
C LEU A 221 -23.17 -8.65 4.71
N GLN A 222 -23.22 -7.67 3.80
CA GLN A 222 -24.23 -6.61 3.85
C GLN A 222 -25.56 -6.99 3.18
N GLU A 223 -25.54 -7.97 2.27
CA GLU A 223 -26.68 -8.33 1.43
C GLU A 223 -26.96 -9.83 1.44
N PHE A 224 -28.23 -10.20 1.26
CA PHE A 224 -28.61 -11.58 1.02
C PHE A 224 -28.32 -11.92 -0.45
N LYS A 225 -27.36 -12.81 -0.67
CA LYS A 225 -26.97 -13.28 -2.00
C LYS A 225 -26.99 -14.80 -2.04
N ASP A 226 -27.25 -15.36 -3.23
CA ASP A 226 -27.09 -16.79 -3.48
C ASP A 226 -25.63 -17.22 -3.26
N PHE A 227 -25.43 -18.52 -3.07
CA PHE A 227 -24.14 -19.10 -2.65
C PHE A 227 -22.93 -18.62 -3.48
N TYR A 228 -23.00 -18.75 -4.81
CA TYR A 228 -21.89 -18.39 -5.70
C TYR A 228 -21.65 -16.88 -5.79
N PRO A 229 -22.67 -16.03 -6.01
CA PRO A 229 -22.51 -14.57 -5.96
C PRO A 229 -21.90 -14.08 -4.64
N ALA A 230 -22.34 -14.61 -3.49
CA ALA A 230 -21.79 -14.24 -2.19
C ALA A 230 -20.28 -14.55 -2.06
N ILE A 231 -19.86 -15.71 -2.58
CA ILE A 231 -18.45 -16.10 -2.60
C ILE A 231 -17.65 -15.23 -3.58
N ALA A 232 -18.20 -14.98 -4.77
CA ALA A 232 -17.55 -14.19 -5.81
C ALA A 232 -17.28 -12.76 -5.33
N ASP A 233 -18.28 -12.08 -4.78
CA ASP A 233 -18.13 -10.71 -4.28
C ASP A 233 -17.10 -10.59 -3.16
N HIS A 234 -17.15 -11.53 -2.21
CA HIS A 234 -16.17 -11.55 -1.13
C HIS A 234 -14.76 -11.81 -1.67
N PHE A 235 -14.62 -12.74 -2.61
CA PHE A 235 -13.34 -13.02 -3.26
C PHE A 235 -12.81 -11.81 -4.03
N VAL A 236 -13.65 -11.08 -4.75
CA VAL A 236 -13.29 -9.84 -5.45
C VAL A 236 -12.84 -8.76 -4.48
N SER A 237 -13.54 -8.58 -3.37
CA SER A 237 -13.15 -7.62 -2.32
C SER A 237 -11.77 -7.95 -1.71
N VAL A 238 -11.52 -9.22 -1.40
CA VAL A 238 -10.20 -9.68 -0.92
C VAL A 238 -9.13 -9.49 -1.99
N LEU A 239 -9.45 -9.80 -3.24
CA LEU A 239 -8.53 -9.69 -4.37
C LEU A 239 -8.17 -8.24 -4.67
N GLN A 240 -9.14 -7.33 -4.57
CA GLN A 240 -8.94 -5.89 -4.67
C GLN A 240 -7.90 -5.43 -3.63
N CYS A 241 -8.11 -5.77 -2.35
CA CYS A 241 -7.16 -5.46 -1.29
C CYS A 241 -5.74 -6.00 -1.60
N LYS A 242 -5.64 -7.24 -2.11
CA LYS A 242 -4.35 -7.85 -2.46
C LYS A 242 -3.63 -7.12 -3.60
N VAL A 243 -4.37 -6.65 -4.60
CA VAL A 243 -3.83 -5.83 -5.69
C VAL A 243 -3.39 -4.46 -5.17
N ASP A 244 -4.13 -3.87 -4.24
CA ASP A 244 -3.81 -2.58 -3.62
C ASP A 244 -2.58 -2.64 -2.69
N CYS A 245 -2.09 -3.83 -2.32
CA CYS A 245 -0.88 -3.95 -1.49
C CYS A 245 0.35 -3.28 -2.12
N GLU A 246 0.49 -3.27 -3.46
CA GLU A 246 1.64 -2.60 -4.10
C GLU A 246 1.58 -1.08 -3.92
N THR A 247 0.40 -0.49 -4.09
CA THR A 247 0.19 0.95 -3.91
C THR A 247 0.27 1.33 -2.44
N GLU A 248 -0.29 0.51 -1.55
CA GLU A 248 -0.24 0.71 -0.10
C GLU A 248 1.16 0.58 0.49
N LEU A 249 2.06 -0.20 -0.12
CA LEU A 249 3.45 -0.33 0.31
C LEU A 249 4.41 0.54 -0.51
N THR A 250 3.90 1.46 -1.32
CA THR A 250 4.77 2.40 -2.02
C THR A 250 5.23 3.49 -1.05
N PRO A 251 6.54 3.64 -0.81
CA PRO A 251 7.04 4.65 0.11
C PRO A 251 6.87 6.06 -0.44
N ASN A 252 6.66 7.00 0.46
CA ASN A 252 6.72 8.43 0.19
C ASN A 252 8.09 8.96 0.61
N VAL A 253 8.87 9.48 -0.34
CA VAL A 253 10.19 10.06 -0.08
C VAL A 253 10.14 11.53 -0.44
N GLY A 254 10.28 12.39 0.57
CA GLY A 254 10.31 13.84 0.37
C GLY A 254 9.00 14.45 -0.14
N GLY A 255 7.86 13.76 0.05
CA GLY A 255 6.55 14.22 -0.40
C GLY A 255 6.06 13.59 -1.72
N TYR A 256 6.86 12.68 -2.31
CA TYR A 256 6.54 12.01 -3.56
C TYR A 256 6.58 10.50 -3.39
N PHE A 257 5.56 9.81 -3.92
CA PHE A 257 5.54 8.36 -3.97
C PHE A 257 6.54 7.85 -5.00
N VAL A 258 7.29 6.82 -4.65
CA VAL A 258 8.29 6.23 -5.56
C VAL A 258 7.58 5.38 -6.61
N GLU A 259 7.55 5.87 -7.85
CA GLU A 259 6.95 5.12 -8.96
C GLU A 259 7.71 3.82 -9.24
N LYS A 260 6.96 2.78 -9.65
CA LYS A 260 7.49 1.46 -10.01
C LYS A 260 8.50 0.94 -8.96
N PHE A 261 8.14 1.00 -7.68
CA PHE A 261 9.07 0.87 -6.56
C PHE A 261 10.03 -0.34 -6.64
N VAL A 262 9.50 -1.53 -6.96
CA VAL A 262 10.32 -2.75 -7.12
C VAL A 262 11.30 -2.64 -8.30
N ALA A 263 10.84 -2.10 -9.44
CA ALA A 263 11.71 -1.85 -10.59
C ALA A 263 12.83 -0.85 -10.20
N THR A 264 12.47 0.23 -9.51
CA THR A 264 13.43 1.22 -9.01
C THR A 264 14.52 0.59 -8.14
N MET A 265 14.20 -0.35 -7.25
CA MET A 265 15.22 -1.07 -6.46
C MET A 265 16.18 -1.88 -7.35
N TYR A 266 15.67 -2.61 -8.35
CA TYR A 266 16.51 -3.34 -9.31
C TYR A 266 17.37 -2.43 -10.20
N HIS A 267 16.87 -1.24 -10.56
CA HIS A 267 17.65 -0.22 -11.26
C HIS A 267 18.87 0.20 -10.43
N TYR A 268 18.69 0.53 -9.16
CA TYR A 268 19.80 0.88 -8.26
C TYR A 268 20.79 -0.26 -8.08
N LEU A 269 20.29 -1.50 -7.89
CA LEU A 269 21.14 -2.69 -7.77
C LEU A 269 21.99 -2.89 -9.02
N GLN A 270 21.40 -2.83 -10.21
CA GLN A 270 22.15 -2.99 -11.45
C GLN A 270 23.31 -2.01 -11.54
N PHE A 271 23.04 -0.72 -11.36
CA PHE A 271 24.07 0.29 -11.51
C PHE A 271 25.17 0.13 -10.45
N ALA A 272 24.78 -0.15 -9.20
CA ALA A 272 25.73 -0.37 -8.11
C ALA A 272 26.64 -1.57 -8.40
N TYR A 273 26.08 -2.72 -8.79
CA TYR A 273 26.87 -3.90 -9.16
C TYR A 273 27.78 -3.65 -10.36
N TYR A 274 27.29 -2.94 -11.37
CA TYR A 274 28.12 -2.55 -12.51
C TYR A 274 29.33 -1.70 -12.09
N LYS A 275 29.15 -0.73 -11.18
CA LYS A 275 30.24 0.09 -10.64
C LYS A 275 31.22 -0.69 -9.78
N LEU A 276 30.76 -1.77 -9.15
CA LEU A 276 31.59 -2.70 -8.38
C LEU A 276 32.28 -3.76 -9.25
N ASN A 277 32.10 -3.71 -10.57
CA ASN A 277 32.59 -4.70 -11.53
C ASN A 277 32.01 -6.11 -11.30
N ASP A 278 30.84 -6.19 -10.64
CA ASP A 278 30.05 -7.39 -10.46
C ASP A 278 29.00 -7.49 -11.58
N VAL A 279 29.46 -7.87 -12.77
CA VAL A 279 28.62 -7.80 -13.97
C VAL A 279 27.54 -8.88 -13.96
N GLN A 280 27.76 -10.02 -13.32
CA GLN A 280 26.76 -11.09 -13.24
C GLN A 280 25.51 -10.62 -12.47
N ASP A 281 25.71 -10.07 -11.26
CA ASP A 281 24.58 -9.56 -10.49
C ASP A 281 23.96 -8.30 -11.12
N ALA A 282 24.75 -7.48 -11.81
CA ALA A 282 24.23 -6.36 -12.58
C ALA A 282 23.26 -6.82 -13.69
N VAL A 283 23.62 -7.85 -14.45
CA VAL A 283 22.79 -8.40 -15.54
C VAL A 283 21.52 -9.03 -14.98
N ARG A 284 21.62 -9.86 -13.93
CA ARG A 284 20.45 -10.44 -13.26
C ARG A 284 19.50 -9.37 -12.73
N SER A 285 20.04 -8.24 -12.28
CA SER A 285 19.25 -7.09 -11.82
C SER A 285 18.52 -6.40 -12.97
N VAL A 286 19.15 -6.19 -14.14
CA VAL A 286 18.40 -5.70 -15.33
C VAL A 286 17.34 -6.68 -15.77
N SER A 287 17.66 -7.97 -15.85
CA SER A 287 16.67 -8.98 -16.25
C SER A 287 15.46 -9.00 -15.32
N SER A 288 15.69 -8.80 -14.02
CA SER A 288 14.63 -8.65 -13.02
C SER A 288 13.83 -7.36 -13.20
N TYR A 289 14.50 -6.24 -13.48
CA TYR A 289 13.85 -4.96 -13.81
C TYR A 289 12.86 -5.10 -14.97
N MET A 290 13.26 -5.81 -16.02
CA MET A 290 12.46 -5.97 -17.25
C MET A 290 11.14 -6.71 -17.04
N LEU A 291 10.97 -7.45 -15.94
CA LEU A 291 9.67 -8.01 -15.56
C LEU A 291 8.64 -6.92 -15.21
N PHE A 292 9.10 -5.83 -14.62
CA PHE A 292 8.25 -4.78 -14.06
C PHE A 292 8.04 -3.60 -15.01
N ASP A 293 9.05 -3.29 -15.82
CA ASP A 293 8.99 -2.19 -16.79
C ASP A 293 9.62 -2.55 -18.13
N PRO A 294 8.99 -3.46 -18.91
CA PRO A 294 9.55 -3.91 -20.18
C PRO A 294 9.62 -2.82 -21.25
N GLY A 295 8.90 -1.70 -21.07
CA GLY A 295 8.88 -0.57 -22.00
C GLY A 295 10.07 0.39 -21.87
N ASP A 296 10.92 0.23 -20.84
CA ASP A 296 12.06 1.11 -20.62
C ASP A 296 13.18 0.88 -21.66
N THR A 297 13.32 1.83 -22.57
CA THR A 297 14.33 1.77 -23.65
C THR A 297 15.77 1.79 -23.14
N VAL A 298 16.06 2.41 -22.00
CA VAL A 298 17.41 2.48 -21.43
C VAL A 298 17.81 1.11 -20.90
N MET A 299 16.90 0.43 -20.19
CA MET A 299 17.16 -0.92 -19.68
C MET A 299 17.23 -1.97 -20.78
N GLN A 300 16.43 -1.83 -21.85
CA GLN A 300 16.59 -2.64 -23.05
C GLN A 300 17.98 -2.49 -23.67
N GLN A 301 18.48 -1.25 -23.81
CA GLN A 301 19.83 -0.99 -24.33
C GLN A 301 20.92 -1.58 -23.42
N ASN A 302 20.75 -1.52 -22.10
CA ASN A 302 21.66 -2.14 -21.14
C ASN A 302 21.74 -3.67 -21.34
N LEU A 303 20.61 -4.35 -21.54
CA LEU A 303 20.62 -5.79 -21.86
C LEU A 303 21.38 -6.09 -23.16
N VAL A 304 21.14 -5.30 -24.21
CA VAL A 304 21.85 -5.45 -25.50
C VAL A 304 23.36 -5.26 -25.29
N TYR A 305 23.76 -4.25 -24.52
CA TYR A 305 25.16 -4.00 -24.17
C TYR A 305 25.80 -5.19 -23.46
N TYR A 306 25.14 -5.75 -22.44
CA TYR A 306 25.66 -6.90 -21.72
C TYR A 306 25.74 -8.15 -22.59
N ARG A 307 24.72 -8.42 -23.42
CA ARG A 307 24.72 -9.53 -24.39
C ARG A 307 25.86 -9.41 -25.38
N PHE A 308 26.10 -8.21 -25.91
CA PHE A 308 27.18 -7.95 -26.85
C PHE A 308 28.56 -8.22 -26.23
N HIS A 309 28.75 -7.86 -24.95
CA HIS A 309 30.02 -8.07 -24.24
C HIS A 309 30.09 -9.36 -23.41
N ARG A 310 29.18 -10.33 -23.63
CA ARG A 310 29.09 -11.55 -22.81
C ARG A 310 30.39 -12.34 -22.72
N GLU A 311 31.15 -12.44 -23.81
CA GLU A 311 32.43 -13.17 -23.84
C GLU A 311 33.50 -12.48 -22.99
N ARG A 312 33.55 -11.14 -23.04
CA ARG A 312 34.48 -10.32 -22.24
C ARG A 312 34.22 -10.50 -20.75
N TRP A 313 32.96 -10.53 -20.37
CA TRP A 313 32.51 -10.59 -18.97
C TRP A 313 32.25 -12.02 -18.48
N ARG A 314 32.46 -13.04 -19.34
CA ARG A 314 32.23 -14.46 -19.05
C ARG A 314 30.79 -14.75 -18.58
N LEU A 315 29.82 -14.05 -19.18
CA LEU A 315 28.40 -14.23 -18.88
C LEU A 315 27.86 -15.45 -19.62
N SER A 316 27.04 -16.25 -18.93
CA SER A 316 26.26 -17.34 -19.52
C SER A 316 24.83 -16.87 -19.84
N GLU A 317 24.04 -17.69 -20.53
CA GLU A 317 22.62 -17.38 -20.75
C GLU A 317 21.81 -17.38 -19.43
N GLU A 318 22.22 -18.18 -18.44
CA GLU A 318 21.60 -18.22 -17.11
C GLU A 318 21.74 -16.87 -16.37
N ASP A 319 22.81 -16.11 -16.63
CA ASP A 319 23.01 -14.80 -16.01
C ASP A 319 22.00 -13.75 -16.53
N PHE A 320 21.37 -14.00 -17.69
CA PHE A 320 20.30 -13.16 -18.22
C PHE A 320 18.91 -13.57 -17.74
N GLU A 321 18.79 -14.58 -16.87
CA GLU A 321 17.52 -14.92 -16.25
C GLU A 321 17.21 -13.96 -15.09
N PRO A 322 15.95 -13.51 -14.95
CA PRO A 322 15.52 -12.74 -13.80
C PRO A 322 15.70 -13.52 -12.50
N ARG A 323 15.90 -12.82 -11.38
CA ARG A 323 16.07 -13.46 -10.08
C ARG A 323 14.80 -14.21 -9.64
N PRO A 324 14.92 -15.37 -8.96
CA PRO A 324 13.76 -16.19 -8.59
C PRO A 324 12.71 -15.45 -7.76
N GLU A 325 13.14 -14.60 -6.82
CA GLU A 325 12.26 -13.79 -5.98
C GLU A 325 11.49 -12.74 -6.79
N ALA A 326 12.12 -12.15 -7.82
CA ALA A 326 11.50 -11.21 -8.75
C ALA A 326 10.41 -11.90 -9.57
N VAL A 327 10.73 -13.09 -10.11
CA VAL A 327 9.79 -13.91 -10.90
C VAL A 327 8.60 -14.32 -10.07
N ARG A 328 8.82 -14.80 -8.84
CA ARG A 328 7.74 -15.19 -7.93
C ARG A 328 6.80 -14.02 -7.66
N TYR A 329 7.37 -12.87 -7.29
CA TYR A 329 6.60 -11.65 -7.00
C TYR A 329 5.82 -11.18 -8.25
N HIS A 330 6.47 -11.10 -9.41
CA HIS A 330 5.83 -10.70 -10.67
C HIS A 330 4.69 -11.64 -11.06
N ASN A 331 4.91 -12.96 -11.00
CA ASN A 331 3.87 -13.94 -11.36
C ASN A 331 2.66 -13.84 -10.42
N GLN A 332 2.89 -13.62 -9.13
CA GLN A 332 1.82 -13.47 -8.15
C GLN A 332 1.01 -12.18 -8.37
N THR A 333 1.68 -11.04 -8.52
CA THR A 333 1.00 -9.75 -8.74
C THR A 333 0.28 -9.71 -10.09
N ALA A 334 0.89 -10.24 -11.16
CA ALA A 334 0.27 -10.33 -12.48
C ALA A 334 -0.96 -11.26 -12.46
N ALA A 335 -0.87 -12.42 -11.80
CA ALA A 335 -2.01 -13.33 -11.67
C ALA A 335 -3.16 -12.71 -10.87
N GLN A 336 -2.86 -12.00 -9.78
CA GLN A 336 -3.88 -11.30 -8.99
C GLN A 336 -4.59 -10.20 -9.79
N LYS A 337 -3.82 -9.35 -10.49
CA LYS A 337 -4.38 -8.28 -11.35
C LYS A 337 -5.24 -8.85 -12.47
N LYS A 338 -4.75 -9.88 -13.17
CA LYS A 338 -5.50 -10.54 -14.24
C LYS A 338 -6.79 -11.16 -13.74
N MET A 339 -6.76 -11.79 -12.56
CA MET A 339 -7.97 -12.38 -11.96
C MET A 339 -8.96 -11.29 -11.52
N LEU A 340 -8.49 -10.15 -11.02
CA LEU A 340 -9.36 -9.03 -10.63
C LEU A 340 -10.03 -8.40 -11.86
N GLU A 341 -9.28 -8.21 -12.94
CA GLU A 341 -9.80 -7.73 -14.21
C GLU A 341 -10.83 -8.71 -14.78
N PHE A 342 -10.52 -10.01 -14.77
CA PHE A 342 -11.47 -11.06 -15.15
C PHE A 342 -12.74 -11.00 -14.31
N ALA A 343 -12.63 -10.91 -12.98
CA ALA A 343 -13.81 -10.87 -12.12
C ALA A 343 -14.67 -9.62 -12.37
N ARG A 344 -14.05 -8.46 -12.61
CA ARG A 344 -14.78 -7.23 -12.97
C ARG A 344 -15.52 -7.40 -14.29
N GLN A 345 -14.87 -7.93 -15.33
CA GLN A 345 -15.50 -8.14 -16.63
C GLN A 345 -16.70 -9.11 -16.58
N TYR A 346 -16.69 -10.12 -15.70
CA TYR A 346 -17.72 -11.15 -15.65
C TYR A 346 -18.82 -10.90 -14.60
N LEU A 347 -18.60 -9.98 -13.65
CA LEU A 347 -19.56 -9.66 -12.59
C LEU A 347 -20.13 -8.23 -12.73
N GLN A 348 -19.63 -7.40 -13.66
CA GLN A 348 -20.13 -6.04 -13.88
C GLN A 348 -21.27 -5.94 -14.90
N ASP A 349 -21.67 -7.04 -15.55
CA ASP A 349 -22.81 -7.05 -16.47
C ASP A 349 -24.01 -7.70 -15.77
N ASP A 350 -24.97 -6.85 -15.33
CA ASP A 350 -26.44 -7.11 -15.22
C ASP A 350 -27.20 -6.12 -14.31
N ASP A 351 -26.62 -4.98 -13.88
CA ASP A 351 -27.42 -3.88 -13.28
C ASP A 351 -28.23 -3.07 -14.32
N ASP A 352 -28.02 -3.32 -15.63
CA ASP A 352 -28.73 -2.65 -16.74
C ASP A 352 -29.75 -3.56 -17.49
N GLU A 353 -29.94 -4.83 -17.10
CA GLU A 353 -30.84 -5.77 -17.81
C GLU A 353 -31.96 -6.37 -16.92
N MET A 354 -32.57 -5.61 -16.00
CA MET A 354 -33.87 -5.99 -15.41
C MET A 354 -34.79 -4.79 -15.09
N GLU A 355 -34.94 -3.82 -16.00
CA GLU A 355 -36.22 -3.09 -16.12
C GLU A 355 -37.16 -3.89 -17.02
N VAL A 356 -37.74 -4.97 -16.48
CA VAL A 356 -38.87 -5.63 -17.13
C VAL A 356 -40.10 -4.78 -16.86
N ASP A 357 -40.43 -3.98 -17.88
CA ASP A 357 -41.68 -3.26 -18.16
C ASP A 357 -42.89 -3.78 -17.38
N GLY A 358 -43.07 -3.23 -16.18
CA GLY A 358 -44.27 -3.35 -15.37
C GLY A 358 -45.30 -2.33 -15.85
N GLY A 359 -45.81 -2.50 -17.06
CA GLY A 359 -46.93 -1.73 -17.57
C GLY A 359 -48.19 -1.98 -16.73
N GLU A 360 -48.50 -1.05 -15.83
CA GLU A 360 -49.86 -0.55 -15.54
C GLU A 360 -49.74 0.64 -14.57
N GLY A 361 -50.18 1.80 -15.06
CA GLY A 361 -49.77 3.10 -14.56
C GLY A 361 -50.44 3.59 -13.28
N LEU A 362 -49.79 4.57 -12.67
CA LEU A 362 -50.39 5.57 -11.80
C LEU A 362 -49.68 6.91 -12.04
N GLU A 363 -50.46 7.88 -12.50
CA GLU A 363 -50.09 9.25 -12.82
C GLU A 363 -49.42 9.96 -11.64
N VAL A 364 -48.23 10.53 -11.85
CA VAL A 364 -47.65 11.52 -10.94
C VAL A 364 -47.53 12.84 -11.70
N LEU A 365 -48.19 13.82 -11.10
CA LEU A 365 -48.48 15.17 -11.55
C LEU A 365 -47.23 15.98 -11.89
N ASP A 366 -47.31 16.73 -13.01
CA ASP A 366 -46.39 17.81 -13.37
C ASP A 366 -46.23 18.81 -12.23
N LEU A 367 -44.98 18.97 -11.76
CA LEU A 367 -44.55 20.11 -10.95
C LEU A 367 -43.70 21.05 -11.81
N PRO A 368 -43.84 22.39 -11.67
CA PRO A 368 -43.16 23.34 -12.55
C PRO A 368 -41.64 23.32 -12.34
N SER A 369 -40.90 23.39 -13.44
CA SER A 369 -39.45 23.55 -13.49
C SER A 369 -39.05 24.98 -13.07
N ASP A 370 -38.25 25.10 -12.00
CA ASP A 370 -37.57 26.35 -11.61
C ASP A 370 -36.37 26.60 -12.53
N GLY A 371 -36.65 27.11 -13.73
CA GLY A 371 -35.67 27.53 -14.74
C GLY A 371 -34.91 28.83 -14.41
N GLU A 372 -34.61 29.10 -13.14
CA GLU A 372 -33.90 30.33 -12.71
C GLU A 372 -32.43 30.10 -12.32
N PHE A 373 -31.87 28.92 -12.58
CA PHE A 373 -30.45 28.61 -12.31
C PHE A 373 -29.70 27.95 -13.48
N GLU A 374 -30.20 28.10 -14.71
CA GLU A 374 -29.45 27.76 -15.92
C GLU A 374 -28.89 29.04 -16.56
N GLY A 375 -27.76 29.49 -16.02
CA GLY A 375 -26.94 30.55 -16.62
C GLY A 375 -25.49 30.07 -16.69
N GLU A 376 -24.97 29.96 -17.92
CA GLU A 376 -23.56 29.69 -18.21
C GLU A 376 -22.67 30.75 -17.56
N GLY A 377 -21.91 30.35 -16.56
CA GLY A 377 -20.88 31.17 -15.93
C GLY A 377 -19.53 30.89 -16.56
N ASP A 378 -19.09 31.79 -17.43
CA ASP A 378 -17.74 31.90 -17.98
C ASP A 378 -16.66 31.84 -16.88
N TYR A 379 -15.82 30.81 -16.91
CA TYR A 379 -14.48 30.87 -16.31
C TYR A 379 -13.50 30.22 -17.29
N GLU A 380 -13.04 31.02 -18.25
CA GLU A 380 -11.96 30.67 -19.16
C GLU A 380 -10.66 30.34 -18.38
N GLU A 381 -9.98 29.33 -18.92
CA GLU A 381 -8.69 28.81 -18.52
C GLU A 381 -7.56 29.83 -18.69
N GLY A 382 -6.48 29.64 -17.91
CA GLY A 382 -5.13 29.93 -18.37
C GLY A 382 -4.28 30.80 -17.45
N PHE A 383 -3.36 30.17 -16.69
CA PHE A 383 -1.95 30.59 -16.57
C PHE A 383 -1.15 29.51 -15.81
N PHE A 384 -0.88 28.39 -16.47
CA PHE A 384 0.20 27.47 -16.07
C PHE A 384 1.34 27.61 -17.08
N SER A 385 2.26 28.52 -16.80
CA SER A 385 3.62 28.47 -17.33
C SER A 385 4.52 29.29 -16.40
N GLU A 386 5.75 28.79 -16.21
CA GLU A 386 6.84 29.33 -15.38
C GLU A 386 6.94 28.80 -13.93
N TRP A 387 7.40 27.55 -13.77
CA TRP A 387 8.07 27.16 -12.53
C TRP A 387 9.21 26.16 -12.77
N TRP A 388 10.21 26.58 -13.56
CA TRP A 388 11.56 26.00 -13.61
C TRP A 388 12.57 27.08 -13.99
N GLN A 389 12.88 28.00 -13.06
CA GLN A 389 14.13 28.76 -13.11
C GLN A 389 14.76 28.78 -11.72
N GLU A 390 15.99 28.30 -11.66
CA GLU A 390 16.86 28.25 -10.48
C GLU A 390 17.00 29.63 -9.82
N PRO A 391 17.18 29.72 -8.50
CA PRO A 391 17.48 30.99 -7.85
C PRO A 391 18.87 31.49 -8.29
N LYS A 392 18.90 32.64 -8.98
CA LYS A 392 20.14 33.41 -9.14
C LYS A 392 20.69 33.77 -7.76
N THR A 393 21.94 33.37 -7.53
CA THR A 393 22.73 33.69 -6.35
C THR A 393 22.90 35.22 -6.21
N LYS A 394 22.76 35.70 -4.96
CA LYS A 394 23.12 37.06 -4.56
C LYS A 394 24.65 37.25 -4.68
N GLY A 395 25.05 38.28 -5.42
CA GLY A 395 26.37 38.90 -5.30
C GLY A 395 27.05 39.12 -6.65
N ASP A 396 26.86 40.29 -7.26
CA ASP A 396 27.88 41.33 -7.17
C ASP A 396 27.37 42.68 -7.67
N LYS A 397 28.07 43.70 -7.22
CA LYS A 397 27.75 45.12 -7.09
C LYS A 397 27.46 45.86 -8.40
N ASP A 398 26.61 46.88 -8.29
CA ASP A 398 26.64 48.08 -9.13
C ASP A 398 28.03 48.70 -9.12
N ASP A 399 28.57 49.08 -10.28
CA ASP A 399 29.31 50.33 -10.48
C ASP A 399 29.62 50.59 -11.97
N GLN A 400 29.21 51.78 -12.41
CA GLN A 400 29.53 52.54 -13.64
C GLN A 400 28.81 52.25 -14.97
#